data_AF-A0A383EP35-F1
#
_entry.id   AF-A0A383EP35-F1
#
_cell.length_a   1.000
_cell.length_b   1.000
_cell.length_c   1.000
_cell.angle_alpha   90.00
_cell.angle_beta   90.00
_cell.angle_gamma   90.00
#
_symmetry.space_group_name_H-M   'P 1'
#
loop_
_entity.id
_entity.type
_entity.pdbx_description
1 polymer ?
#
loop_
_entity_poly.entity_id
_entity_poly.type
_entity_poly.pdbx_seq_one_letter_code
_entity_poly.pdbx_strand_id
1 'polypeptide(L)'
;TKGLISVTQWNADYNPTTIRAFRHENTYVAFHAGGGWVYDPRGDENSLLTITVATDIRDGYMNPKDGELYIIVGNKIKKYRGSGTDKTLKFKSKKFVTSNPVSMSWVSVVAETYPATVKVWGDGTLIAHYVITKSGTTYTQTTTVPSNISNVTTSEPNFRLPATIAQEWEVQVEGTDIHEFCLAQSMEEIRGA
;
A
#
# COMPACT_ATOMS: atom_id res chain seq x y z
N THR A 1 -14.17 15.98 -1.81
CA THR A 1 -13.18 15.72 -0.75
C THR A 1 -13.75 15.63 0.66
N LYS A 2 -15.00 16.06 0.94
CA LYS A 2 -15.63 15.85 2.25
C LYS A 2 -15.62 14.36 2.62
N GLY A 3 -14.99 14.00 3.74
CA GLY A 3 -14.86 12.61 4.20
C GLY A 3 -13.55 11.91 3.81
N LEU A 4 -12.75 12.46 2.90
CA LEU A 4 -11.47 11.85 2.46
C LEU A 4 -10.26 12.34 3.25
N ILE A 5 -10.16 13.64 3.46
CA ILE A 5 -9.05 14.29 4.17
C ILE A 5 -9.62 15.32 5.14
N SER A 6 -9.14 15.33 6.38
CA SER A 6 -9.49 16.39 7.34
C SER A 6 -8.68 17.67 7.08
N VAL A 7 -9.17 18.83 7.50
CA VAL A 7 -8.43 20.11 7.34
C VAL A 7 -7.08 20.06 8.07
N THR A 8 -7.02 19.41 9.23
CA THR A 8 -5.77 19.22 9.97
C THR A 8 -4.78 18.37 9.18
N GLN A 9 -5.23 17.25 8.62
CA GLN A 9 -4.40 16.35 7.82
C GLN A 9 -3.92 17.03 6.53
N TRP A 10 -4.78 17.80 5.87
CA TRP A 10 -4.43 18.57 4.68
C TRP A 10 -3.26 19.53 4.93
N ASN A 11 -3.27 20.24 6.06
CA ASN A 11 -2.19 21.17 6.39
C ASN A 11 -0.91 20.46 6.88
N ALA A 12 -1.05 19.32 7.57
CA ALA A 12 0.09 18.60 8.13
C ALA A 12 0.84 17.76 7.08
N ASP A 13 0.11 17.01 6.25
CA ASP A 13 0.71 15.95 5.42
C ASP A 13 0.89 16.36 3.95
N TYR A 14 0.09 17.31 3.45
CA TYR A 14 -0.01 17.62 2.02
C TYR A 14 0.66 18.94 1.61
N ASN A 15 1.27 19.68 2.54
CA ASN A 15 2.06 20.90 2.30
C ASN A 15 1.44 21.87 1.27
N PRO A 16 0.21 22.38 1.54
CA PRO A 16 -0.65 22.97 0.52
C PRO A 16 -0.08 24.19 -0.19
N THR A 17 0.81 24.93 0.47
CA THR A 17 1.46 26.14 -0.06
C THR A 17 2.48 25.83 -1.16
N THR A 18 2.90 24.57 -1.31
CA THR A 18 3.92 24.14 -2.28
C THR A 18 3.33 23.26 -3.39
N ILE A 19 2.03 23.02 -3.36
CA ILE A 19 1.35 22.12 -4.30
C ILE A 19 1.41 22.67 -5.72
N ARG A 20 1.77 21.79 -6.65
CA ARG A 20 1.61 21.96 -8.09
C ARG A 20 0.84 20.76 -8.64
N ALA A 21 -0.31 21.01 -9.23
CA ALA A 21 -1.23 19.98 -9.70
C ALA A 21 -1.41 20.03 -11.22
N PHE A 22 -1.45 18.85 -11.82
CA PHE A 22 -1.55 18.65 -13.26
C PHE A 22 -2.67 17.66 -13.55
N ARG A 23 -3.36 17.83 -14.69
CA ARG A 23 -4.32 16.84 -15.16
C ARG A 23 -3.59 15.77 -15.96
N HIS A 24 -3.91 14.50 -15.71
CA HIS A 24 -3.43 13.36 -16.49
C HIS A 24 -4.47 12.23 -16.48
N GLU A 25 -4.89 11.75 -17.65
CA GLU A 25 -5.83 10.62 -17.79
C GLU A 25 -7.13 10.73 -16.93
N ASN A 26 -7.72 11.93 -16.85
CA ASN A 26 -8.89 12.26 -16.00
C ASN A 26 -8.66 12.17 -14.48
N THR A 27 -7.41 12.00 -14.06
CA THR A 27 -6.97 12.18 -12.68
C THR A 27 -6.25 13.51 -12.51
N TYR A 28 -6.13 13.94 -11.26
CA TYR A 28 -5.27 15.04 -10.85
C TYR A 28 -4.02 14.47 -10.18
N VAL A 29 -2.86 14.75 -10.75
CA VAL A 29 -1.56 14.37 -10.20
C VAL A 29 -0.93 15.63 -9.63
N ALA A 30 -0.65 15.64 -8.34
CA ALA A 30 -0.07 16.77 -7.66
C ALA A 30 1.22 16.40 -6.93
N PHE A 31 2.14 17.35 -6.89
CA PHE A 31 3.40 17.24 -6.17
C PHE A 31 3.53 18.41 -5.22
N HIS A 32 4.14 18.17 -4.07
CA HIS A 32 4.46 19.17 -3.05
C HIS A 32 5.85 18.89 -2.48
N ALA A 33 6.34 19.77 -1.61
CA ALA A 33 7.59 19.52 -0.91
C ALA A 33 7.50 18.18 -0.16
N GLY A 34 8.42 17.25 -0.44
CA GLY A 34 8.50 15.94 0.21
C GLY A 34 7.49 14.89 -0.23
N GLY A 35 6.65 15.14 -1.25
CA GLY A 35 5.63 14.15 -1.64
C GLY A 35 4.79 14.51 -2.86
N GLY A 36 3.75 13.72 -3.06
CA GLY A 36 2.71 13.99 -4.04
C GLY A 36 1.49 13.12 -3.79
N TRP A 37 0.49 13.28 -4.64
CA TRP A 37 -0.75 12.50 -4.59
C TRP A 37 -1.43 12.46 -5.94
N VAL A 38 -2.25 11.43 -6.14
CA VAL A 38 -3.17 11.29 -7.27
C VAL A 38 -4.58 11.31 -6.73
N TYR A 39 -5.43 12.10 -7.36
CA TYR A 39 -6.86 12.15 -7.06
C TYR A 39 -7.69 11.81 -8.30
N ASP A 40 -8.52 10.77 -8.22
CA ASP A 40 -9.54 10.43 -9.22
C ASP A 40 -10.93 10.86 -8.72
N PRO A 41 -11.56 11.89 -9.33
CA PRO A 41 -12.87 12.37 -8.88
C PRO A 41 -14.01 11.35 -9.02
N ARG A 42 -13.80 10.22 -9.70
CA ARG A 42 -14.79 9.16 -9.91
C ARG A 42 -14.70 8.04 -8.87
N GLY A 43 -13.62 8.00 -8.08
CA GLY A 43 -13.32 6.88 -7.18
C GLY A 43 -14.01 6.91 -5.82
N ASP A 44 -14.91 7.88 -5.58
CA ASP A 44 -15.59 8.12 -4.30
C ASP A 44 -14.65 8.01 -3.09
N GLU A 45 -14.73 6.93 -2.31
CA GLU A 45 -13.94 6.70 -1.09
C GLU A 45 -12.48 6.30 -1.35
N ASN A 46 -12.18 5.67 -2.49
CA ASN A 46 -10.84 5.23 -2.91
C ASN A 46 -10.20 6.21 -3.91
N SER A 47 -10.65 7.47 -3.90
CA SER A 47 -10.26 8.47 -4.89
C SER A 47 -8.87 9.07 -4.69
N LEU A 48 -8.18 8.81 -3.57
CA LEU A 48 -6.91 9.47 -3.25
C LEU A 48 -5.79 8.47 -2.93
N LEU A 49 -4.66 8.63 -3.62
CA LEU A 49 -3.42 7.90 -3.39
C LEU A 49 -2.27 8.87 -3.16
N THR A 50 -1.33 8.54 -2.28
CA THR A 50 -0.12 9.34 -2.06
C THR A 50 1.05 8.78 -2.86
N ILE A 51 1.88 9.67 -3.40
CA ILE A 51 3.11 9.36 -4.12
C ILE A 51 4.29 9.71 -3.22
N THR A 52 5.21 8.76 -3.03
CA THR A 52 6.52 9.04 -2.43
C THR A 52 7.51 9.44 -3.53
N VAL A 53 8.22 10.55 -3.33
CA VAL A 53 9.17 11.11 -4.28
C VAL A 53 10.54 11.24 -3.63
N ALA A 54 11.60 10.83 -4.32
CA ALA A 54 12.97 10.90 -3.80
C ALA A 54 13.63 12.27 -4.03
N THR A 55 13.03 13.11 -4.88
CA THR A 55 13.53 14.43 -5.22
C THR A 55 12.33 15.28 -5.59
N ASP A 56 12.32 16.53 -5.15
CA ASP A 56 11.22 17.45 -5.41
C ASP A 56 10.98 17.64 -6.91
N ILE A 57 9.71 17.58 -7.28
CA ILE A 57 9.23 17.90 -8.62
C ILE A 57 8.98 19.39 -8.66
N ARG A 58 9.76 20.10 -9.48
CA ARG A 58 9.72 21.57 -9.55
C ARG A 58 8.54 22.09 -10.34
N ASP A 59 8.19 21.39 -11.42
CA ASP A 59 7.08 21.77 -12.30
C ASP A 59 6.71 20.59 -13.22
N GLY A 60 5.69 20.79 -14.04
CA GLY A 60 5.24 19.83 -15.03
C GLY A 60 4.43 20.45 -16.15
N TYR A 61 4.27 19.70 -17.23
CA TYR A 61 3.52 20.09 -18.41
C TYR A 61 2.81 18.88 -18.97
N MET A 62 1.49 18.98 -19.12
CA MET A 62 0.70 18.00 -19.86
C MET A 62 0.73 18.37 -21.35
N ASN A 63 1.26 17.47 -22.17
CA ASN A 63 1.32 17.66 -23.61
C ASN A 63 -0.01 17.24 -24.24
N PRO A 64 -0.76 18.16 -24.88
CA PRO A 64 -2.05 17.85 -25.46
C PRO A 64 -1.98 17.00 -26.73
N LYS A 65 -0.80 16.84 -27.35
CA LYS A 65 -0.63 16.06 -28.59
C LYS A 65 -0.60 14.55 -28.33
N ASP A 66 0.04 14.13 -27.25
CA ASP A 66 0.17 12.73 -26.85
C ASP A 66 -0.63 12.38 -25.58
N GLY A 67 -1.13 13.38 -24.84
CA GLY A 67 -1.87 13.20 -23.60
C GLY A 67 -0.98 12.95 -22.38
N GLU A 68 0.34 13.06 -22.54
CA GLU A 68 1.32 12.64 -21.54
C GLU A 68 1.73 13.77 -20.60
N LEU A 69 1.97 13.42 -19.34
CA LEU A 69 2.48 14.37 -18.34
C LEU A 69 4.01 14.31 -18.29
N TYR A 70 4.67 15.43 -18.51
CA TYR A 70 6.10 15.61 -18.31
C TYR A 70 6.34 16.38 -17.02
N ILE A 71 7.32 15.95 -16.23
CA ILE A 71 7.67 16.55 -14.93
C ILE A 71 9.16 16.92 -14.88
N ILE A 72 9.48 17.98 -14.15
CA ILE A 72 10.85 18.44 -13.92
C ILE A 72 11.34 17.87 -12.59
N VAL A 73 12.23 16.89 -12.67
CA VAL A 73 12.88 16.28 -11.50
C VAL A 73 14.32 16.76 -11.43
N GLY A 74 14.63 17.60 -10.44
CA GLY A 74 15.91 18.32 -10.39
C GLY A 74 16.07 19.25 -11.60
N ASN A 75 17.04 18.95 -12.47
CA ASN A 75 17.32 19.71 -13.69
C ASN A 75 17.01 18.92 -14.97
N LYS A 76 16.18 17.87 -14.89
CA LYS A 76 15.82 17.01 -16.02
C LYS A 76 14.31 16.92 -16.20
N ILE A 77 13.87 17.01 -17.45
CA ILE A 77 12.49 16.71 -17.83
C ILE A 77 12.36 15.18 -17.95
N LYS A 78 11.34 14.61 -17.33
CA LYS A 78 11.02 13.18 -17.36
C LYS A 78 9.54 12.97 -17.65
N LYS A 79 9.20 11.88 -18.34
CA LYS A 79 7.81 11.46 -18.51
C LYS A 79 7.28 10.85 -17.20
N TYR A 80 6.12 11.31 -16.73
CA TYR A 80 5.39 10.71 -15.62
C TYR A 80 4.97 9.28 -15.99
N ARG A 81 5.21 8.31 -15.11
CA ARG A 81 5.01 6.87 -15.39
C ARG A 81 5.71 6.38 -16.68
N GLY A 82 6.79 7.04 -17.11
CA GLY A 82 7.52 6.67 -18.33
C GLY A 82 8.54 5.52 -18.20
N SER A 83 8.58 4.84 -17.05
CA SER A 83 9.49 3.69 -16.81
C SER A 83 8.72 2.39 -16.99
N GLY A 84 9.39 1.33 -17.46
CA GLY A 84 8.86 -0.04 -17.48
C GLY A 84 9.01 -0.79 -16.14
N THR A 85 9.44 -0.10 -15.08
CA THR A 85 9.56 -0.68 -13.73
C THR A 85 8.49 -0.09 -12.83
N ASP A 86 7.65 -0.97 -12.29
CA ASP A 86 6.57 -0.58 -11.39
C ASP A 86 7.10 -0.14 -10.03
N LYS A 87 6.36 0.77 -9.40
CA LYS A 87 6.64 1.21 -8.03
C LYS A 87 5.87 0.32 -7.06
N THR A 88 6.49 0.07 -5.90
CA THR A 88 5.83 -0.61 -4.79
C THR A 88 4.72 0.27 -4.22
N LEU A 89 3.48 -0.22 -4.26
CA LEU A 89 2.36 0.32 -3.51
C LEU A 89 2.49 -0.08 -2.04
N LYS A 90 1.98 0.77 -1.16
CA LYS A 90 1.90 0.50 0.26
C LYS A 90 0.52 0.87 0.75
N PHE A 91 -0.21 -0.13 1.23
CA PHE A 91 -1.50 0.04 1.87
C PHE A 91 -1.37 -0.28 3.35
N LYS A 92 -1.95 0.57 4.21
CA LYS A 92 -2.14 0.27 5.63
C LYS A 92 -3.61 0.48 5.98
N SER A 93 -4.23 -0.52 6.62
CA SER A 93 -5.61 -0.43 7.06
C SER A 93 -5.77 0.59 8.19
N LYS A 94 -7.01 1.04 8.42
CA LYS A 94 -7.38 1.63 9.70
C LYS A 94 -7.29 0.57 10.81
N LYS A 95 -7.29 1.01 12.06
CA LYS A 95 -7.48 0.13 13.21
C LYS A 95 -8.86 -0.50 13.15
N PHE A 96 -8.90 -1.83 13.04
CA PHE A 96 -10.11 -2.62 13.17
C PHE A 96 -10.26 -3.07 14.62
N VAL A 97 -11.34 -2.68 15.28
CA VAL A 97 -11.58 -2.99 16.70
C VAL A 97 -12.65 -4.07 16.80
N THR A 98 -12.30 -5.22 17.36
CA THR A 98 -13.25 -6.31 17.59
C THR A 98 -14.04 -6.09 18.87
N SER A 99 -15.27 -6.62 18.93
CA SER A 99 -16.15 -6.47 20.10
C SER A 99 -15.57 -7.13 21.36
N ASN A 100 -14.78 -8.18 21.19
CA ASN A 100 -14.01 -8.84 22.23
C ASN A 100 -12.58 -9.06 21.74
N PRO A 101 -11.58 -9.23 22.63
CA PRO A 101 -10.25 -9.65 22.22
C PRO A 101 -10.30 -10.98 21.48
N VAL A 102 -9.69 -11.03 20.29
CA VAL A 102 -9.64 -12.23 19.44
C VAL A 102 -8.21 -12.53 19.03
N SER A 103 -7.95 -13.73 18.52
CA SER A 103 -6.66 -14.10 17.95
C SER A 103 -6.82 -14.36 16.46
N MET A 104 -6.36 -13.42 15.62
CA MET A 104 -6.22 -13.68 14.19
C MET A 104 -5.06 -14.65 13.99
N SER A 105 -5.35 -15.82 13.44
CA SER A 105 -4.40 -16.95 13.36
C SER A 105 -3.80 -17.12 11.97
N TRP A 106 -4.35 -16.43 10.97
CA TRP A 106 -3.94 -16.55 9.58
C TRP A 106 -3.92 -15.22 8.86
N VAL A 107 -3.04 -15.14 7.87
CA VAL A 107 -3.00 -14.09 6.88
C VAL A 107 -2.91 -14.70 5.48
N SER A 108 -3.70 -14.16 4.55
CA SER A 108 -3.62 -14.45 3.12
C SER A 108 -3.19 -13.20 2.37
N VAL A 109 -2.30 -13.36 1.39
CA VAL A 109 -1.91 -12.26 0.48
C VAL A 109 -1.85 -12.80 -0.94
N VAL A 110 -2.82 -12.45 -1.76
CA VAL A 110 -2.89 -12.85 -3.16
C VAL A 110 -2.39 -11.70 -4.02
N ALA A 111 -1.30 -11.94 -4.74
CA ALA A 111 -0.67 -11.00 -5.64
C ALA A 111 -0.46 -11.62 -7.03
N GLU A 112 -0.51 -10.79 -8.07
CA GLU A 112 -0.06 -11.19 -9.42
C GLU A 112 1.46 -11.34 -9.43
N THR A 113 2.13 -10.36 -8.83
CA THR A 113 3.58 -10.25 -8.81
C THR A 113 4.12 -10.34 -7.39
N TYR A 114 5.04 -11.29 -7.17
CA TYR A 114 5.79 -11.44 -5.94
C TYR A 114 7.23 -10.94 -6.15
N PRO A 115 7.90 -10.37 -5.14
CA PRO A 115 7.56 -10.43 -3.71
C PRO A 115 6.43 -9.50 -3.27
N ALA A 116 5.63 -9.98 -2.31
CA ALA A 116 4.68 -9.18 -1.55
C ALA A 116 5.07 -9.22 -0.07
N THR A 117 4.98 -8.09 0.61
CA THR A 117 5.29 -7.96 2.05
C THR A 117 4.01 -7.72 2.82
N VAL A 118 3.84 -8.40 3.94
CA VAL A 118 2.73 -8.16 4.87
C VAL A 118 3.24 -7.91 6.29
N LYS A 119 2.63 -6.94 6.96
CA LYS A 119 2.85 -6.63 8.36
C LYS A 119 1.52 -6.59 9.08
N VAL A 120 1.47 -7.20 10.26
CA VAL A 120 0.26 -7.26 11.09
C VAL A 120 0.58 -6.75 12.48
N TRP A 121 -0.27 -5.87 13.00
CA TRP A 121 -0.20 -5.36 14.35
C TRP A 121 -1.42 -5.80 15.15
N GLY A 122 -1.19 -6.19 16.40
CA GLY A 122 -2.22 -6.40 17.42
C GLY A 122 -1.98 -5.43 18.58
N ASP A 123 -2.99 -4.66 18.97
CA ASP A 123 -2.93 -3.63 20.03
C ASP A 123 -1.70 -2.70 19.89
N GLY A 124 -1.41 -2.30 18.65
CA GLY A 124 -0.28 -1.41 18.31
C GLY A 124 1.10 -2.09 18.26
N THR A 125 1.21 -3.37 18.61
CA THR A 125 2.48 -4.13 18.57
C THR A 125 2.62 -4.89 17.25
N LEU A 126 3.76 -4.79 16.57
CA LEU A 126 4.04 -5.56 15.36
C LEU A 126 4.25 -7.03 15.72
N ILE A 127 3.33 -7.90 15.30
CA ILE A 127 3.38 -9.34 15.62
C ILE A 127 3.90 -10.16 14.45
N ALA A 128 3.67 -9.72 13.21
CA ALA A 128 4.08 -10.44 12.02
C ALA A 128 4.69 -9.47 11.01
N HIS A 129 5.84 -9.85 10.44
CA HIS A 129 6.44 -9.17 9.31
C HIS A 129 7.03 -10.22 8.37
N TYR A 130 6.31 -10.45 7.29
CA TYR A 130 6.56 -11.53 6.35
C TYR A 130 6.83 -10.98 4.95
N VAL A 131 7.81 -11.55 4.27
CA VAL A 131 8.04 -11.36 2.84
C VAL A 131 7.69 -12.65 2.13
N ILE A 132 6.71 -12.61 1.25
CA ILE A 132 6.20 -13.75 0.51
C ILE A 132 6.83 -13.72 -0.88
N THR A 133 7.52 -14.79 -1.25
CA THR A 133 8.06 -15.00 -2.59
C THR A 133 7.37 -16.20 -3.23
N LYS A 134 7.30 -16.23 -4.56
CA LYS A 134 6.75 -17.35 -5.32
C LYS A 134 7.84 -17.98 -6.18
N SER A 135 7.91 -19.30 -6.19
CA SER A 135 8.75 -20.08 -7.10
C SER A 135 7.95 -21.26 -7.64
N GLY A 136 7.73 -21.29 -8.96
CA GLY A 136 6.82 -22.24 -9.59
C GLY A 136 5.42 -22.17 -8.99
N THR A 137 4.96 -23.27 -8.41
CA THR A 137 3.64 -23.42 -7.76
C THR A 137 3.67 -23.24 -6.24
N THR A 138 4.82 -22.85 -5.67
CA THR A 138 5.00 -22.74 -4.22
C THR A 138 5.25 -21.31 -3.78
N TYR A 139 4.78 -20.98 -2.58
CA TYR A 139 4.94 -19.71 -1.91
C TYR A 139 5.82 -19.90 -0.68
N THR A 140 6.80 -19.03 -0.49
CA THR A 140 7.68 -19.07 0.68
C THR A 140 7.52 -17.78 1.47
N GLN A 141 7.09 -17.92 2.71
CA GLN A 141 7.13 -16.87 3.72
C GLN A 141 8.53 -16.82 4.32
N THR A 142 9.21 -15.69 4.13
CA THR A 142 10.39 -15.30 4.90
C THR A 142 9.96 -14.47 6.10
N THR A 143 10.31 -14.89 7.30
CA THR A 143 9.90 -14.21 8.53
C THR A 143 10.97 -13.27 9.06
N THR A 144 10.62 -12.01 9.26
CA THR A 144 11.44 -11.03 10.01
C THR A 144 10.95 -10.88 11.46
N VAL A 145 9.64 -10.91 11.67
CA VAL A 145 9.01 -10.88 12.99
C VAL A 145 7.95 -11.98 13.03
N PRO A 146 7.96 -12.88 14.03
CA PRO A 146 8.97 -13.03 15.09
C PRO A 146 10.33 -13.53 14.55
N SER A 147 11.45 -13.09 15.13
CA SER A 147 12.79 -13.43 14.61
C SER A 147 13.27 -14.85 14.93
N ASN A 148 12.51 -15.61 15.72
CA ASN A 148 12.87 -16.93 16.23
C ASN A 148 12.09 -18.08 15.56
N ILE A 149 11.43 -17.82 14.42
CA ILE A 149 10.73 -18.85 13.65
C ILE A 149 11.34 -19.01 12.26
N SER A 150 11.33 -20.25 11.77
CA SER A 150 11.81 -20.58 10.43
C SER A 150 10.87 -20.09 9.33
N ASN A 151 11.42 -19.94 8.13
CA ASN A 151 10.64 -19.73 6.92
C ASN A 151 9.74 -20.93 6.64
N VAL A 152 8.59 -20.67 6.01
CA VAL A 152 7.59 -21.70 5.69
C VAL A 152 7.30 -21.65 4.19
N THR A 153 7.22 -22.82 3.57
CA THR A 153 6.82 -22.97 2.17
C THR A 153 5.52 -23.73 2.07
N THR A 154 4.57 -23.19 1.31
CA THR A 154 3.20 -23.70 1.15
C THR A 154 2.79 -23.68 -0.32
N SER A 155 1.75 -24.45 -0.67
CA SER A 155 1.14 -24.45 -2.00
C SER A 155 0.15 -23.31 -2.22
N GLU A 156 -0.32 -22.68 -1.14
CA GLU A 156 -1.23 -21.55 -1.13
C GLU A 156 -0.56 -20.36 -0.41
N PRO A 157 -0.87 -19.10 -0.77
CA PRO A 157 -0.27 -17.92 -0.13
C PRO A 157 -0.93 -17.59 1.23
N ASN A 158 -1.18 -18.64 2.02
CA ASN A 158 -1.86 -18.61 3.32
C ASN A 158 -0.86 -18.99 4.41
N PHE A 159 -0.69 -18.09 5.39
CA PHE A 159 0.39 -18.17 6.37
C PHE A 159 -0.10 -17.98 7.79
N ARG A 160 0.51 -18.71 8.73
CA ARG A 160 0.16 -18.64 10.15
C ARG A 160 0.66 -17.33 10.76
N LEU A 161 -0.19 -16.72 11.58
CA LEU A 161 0.21 -15.63 12.47
C LEU A 161 0.62 -16.19 13.84
N PRO A 162 1.48 -15.49 14.59
CA PRO A 162 1.78 -15.86 15.97
C PRO A 162 0.52 -15.78 16.82
N ALA A 163 0.38 -16.71 17.77
CA ALA A 163 -0.76 -16.76 18.68
C ALA A 163 -0.76 -15.51 19.60
N THR A 164 -1.45 -14.47 19.19
CA THR A 164 -1.58 -13.21 19.92
C THR A 164 -3.05 -12.84 20.04
N ILE A 165 -3.52 -12.64 21.26
CA ILE A 165 -4.85 -12.11 21.53
C ILE A 165 -4.73 -10.58 21.54
N ALA A 166 -5.51 -9.92 20.71
CA ALA A 166 -5.58 -8.47 20.63
C ALA A 166 -7.01 -8.02 20.32
N GLN A 167 -7.34 -6.78 20.67
CA GLN A 167 -8.63 -6.18 20.37
C GLN A 167 -8.56 -5.24 19.15
N GLU A 168 -7.44 -4.55 18.97
CA GLU A 168 -7.17 -3.69 17.81
C GLU A 168 -6.26 -4.42 16.82
N TRP A 169 -6.68 -4.48 15.56
CA TRP A 169 -5.95 -5.12 14.48
C TRP A 169 -5.65 -4.13 13.35
N GLU A 170 -4.43 -4.13 12.86
CA GLU A 170 -4.02 -3.39 11.66
C GLU A 170 -3.23 -4.31 10.74
N VAL A 171 -3.45 -4.18 9.44
CA VAL A 171 -2.68 -4.87 8.41
C VAL A 171 -2.10 -3.87 7.43
N GLN A 172 -0.88 -4.14 6.99
CA GLN A 172 -0.23 -3.40 5.94
C GLN A 172 0.32 -4.36 4.92
N VAL A 173 0.09 -4.07 3.65
CA VAL A 173 0.66 -4.82 2.52
C VAL A 173 1.49 -3.89 1.63
N GLU A 174 2.59 -4.42 1.12
CA GLU A 174 3.48 -3.73 0.19
C GLU A 174 3.82 -4.66 -0.99
N GLY A 175 3.70 -4.18 -2.23
CA GLY A 175 3.93 -4.98 -3.44
C GLY A 175 3.76 -4.14 -4.71
N THR A 176 4.00 -4.70 -5.89
CA THR A 176 3.74 -3.98 -7.16
C THR A 176 2.34 -4.23 -7.68
N ASP A 177 1.82 -5.44 -7.50
CA ASP A 177 0.51 -5.85 -7.98
C ASP A 177 -0.13 -6.86 -7.01
N ILE A 178 -0.89 -6.34 -6.04
CA ILE A 178 -1.59 -7.10 -5.00
C ILE A 178 -3.09 -7.03 -5.29
N HIS A 179 -3.73 -8.20 -5.42
CA HIS A 179 -5.17 -8.31 -5.65
C HIS A 179 -5.96 -8.29 -4.36
N GLU A 180 -5.50 -9.04 -3.36
CA GLU A 180 -6.26 -9.27 -2.13
C GLU A 180 -5.34 -9.54 -0.94
N PHE A 181 -5.82 -9.18 0.26
CA PHE A 181 -5.29 -9.69 1.51
C PHE A 181 -6.43 -9.91 2.51
N CYS A 182 -6.27 -10.91 3.38
CA CYS A 182 -7.27 -11.25 4.38
C CYS A 182 -6.58 -11.61 5.71
N LEU A 183 -7.15 -11.14 6.82
CA LEU A 183 -6.84 -11.60 8.17
C LEU A 183 -8.01 -12.44 8.68
N ALA A 184 -7.71 -13.61 9.22
CA ALA A 184 -8.75 -14.54 9.65
C ALA A 184 -8.39 -15.26 10.95
N GLN A 185 -9.42 -15.68 11.68
CA GLN A 185 -9.28 -16.52 12.87
C GLN A 185 -9.08 -17.99 12.50
N SER A 186 -9.58 -18.40 11.33
CA SER A 186 -9.51 -19.79 10.85
C SER A 186 -9.17 -19.88 9.37
N MET A 187 -8.71 -21.06 8.93
CA MET A 187 -8.45 -21.29 7.50
C MET A 187 -9.75 -21.41 6.70
N GLU A 188 -10.83 -21.85 7.35
CA GLU A 188 -12.15 -21.98 6.73
C GLU A 188 -12.71 -20.61 6.35
N GLU A 189 -12.49 -19.60 7.19
CA GLU A 189 -12.85 -18.20 6.92
C GLU A 189 -12.11 -17.65 5.68
N ILE A 190 -10.83 -17.99 5.49
CA ILE A 190 -10.07 -17.59 4.28
C ILE A 190 -10.63 -18.28 3.02
N ARG A 191 -11.05 -19.54 3.14
CA ARG A 191 -11.56 -20.31 1.98
C ARG A 191 -12.99 -19.97 1.60
N GLY A 192 -13.75 -19.36 2.53
CA GLY A 192 -15.12 -18.92 2.31
C GLY A 192 -15.26 -17.42 2.01
N ALA A 193 -14.17 -16.67 2.07
CA ALA A 193 -14.08 -15.27 1.66
C ALA A 193 -13.99 -15.15 0.14
#